data_AF-A0A8H7LYM6-F1
#
_entry.id   AF-A0A8H7LYM6-F1
#
_cell.length_a   1.000
_cell.length_b   1.000
_cell.length_c   1.000
_cell.angle_alpha   90.00
_cell.angle_beta   90.00
_cell.angle_gamma   90.00
#
_symmetry.space_group_name_H-M   'P 1'
#
loop_
_entity.id
_entity.type
_entity.pdbx_description
1 polymer ?
#
loop_
_entity_poly.entity_id
_entity_poly.type
_entity_poly.pdbx_seq_one_letter_code
_entity_poly.pdbx_strand_id
1 'polypeptide(L)'
;MRVRSKTSTLEEYVEGRYPSGKSIGRLYDMEFSVAEDRPETDVRANGERTGTIAFMSSQLLSEEPARHTFMHDLESFLWVLVWLVAVHAREYNQHNANLLREKLCSPDDSFKFSFINFPSRAHSQMATVLDPADMEWMYAWAVIRRFAQFLHRNLYGQEDATPYEDVIKPQLEPLFTTNKVSCEEKWSLIRTLVGIFDETIAKLQSSSR
;
A
#
# COMPACT_ATOMS: atom_id res chain seq x y z
N MET A 1 34.86 -12.15 -1.18
CA MET A 1 33.93 -13.30 -1.10
C MET A 1 32.55 -12.72 -0.79
N ARG A 2 31.67 -12.62 -1.80
CA ARG A 2 30.35 -12.00 -1.67
C ARG A 2 29.44 -13.02 -0.98
N VAL A 3 29.10 -12.80 0.28
CA VAL A 3 28.13 -13.63 0.99
C VAL A 3 26.80 -13.45 0.26
N ARG A 4 26.40 -14.47 -0.52
CA ARG A 4 25.02 -14.60 -0.96
C ARG A 4 24.19 -14.71 0.32
N SER A 5 23.48 -13.65 0.68
CA SER A 5 22.43 -13.71 1.69
C SER A 5 21.47 -14.80 1.25
N LYS A 6 21.49 -15.96 1.93
CA LYS A 6 20.45 -16.97 1.74
C LYS A 6 19.13 -16.27 2.02
N THR A 7 18.22 -16.26 1.06
CA THR A 7 16.84 -15.87 1.26
C THR A 7 16.28 -16.85 2.30
N SER A 8 16.12 -16.42 3.55
CA SER A 8 15.56 -17.30 4.58
C SER A 8 14.12 -17.66 4.22
N THR A 9 13.62 -18.83 4.61
CA THR A 9 12.22 -19.20 4.37
C THR A 9 11.27 -18.28 5.15
N LEU A 10 9.96 -18.37 4.90
CA LEU A 10 8.96 -17.65 5.70
C LEU A 10 9.07 -18.03 7.18
N GLU A 11 9.20 -19.33 7.46
CA GLU A 11 9.30 -19.88 8.81
C GLU A 11 10.53 -19.34 9.54
N GLU A 12 11.71 -19.44 8.92
CA GLU A 12 12.97 -18.94 9.49
C GLU A 12 12.90 -17.43 9.78
N TYR A 13 12.21 -16.67 8.92
CA TYR A 13 12.04 -15.23 9.11
C TYR A 13 11.11 -14.91 10.27
N VAL A 14 9.98 -15.61 10.39
CA VAL A 14 9.02 -15.42 11.48
C VAL A 14 9.68 -15.75 12.82
N GLU A 15 10.38 -16.90 12.90
CA GLU A 15 11.09 -17.32 14.10
C GLU A 15 12.19 -16.33 14.50
N GLY A 16 13.02 -15.89 13.54
CA GLY A 16 14.11 -14.95 13.81
C GLY A 16 13.64 -13.54 14.19
N ARG A 17 12.48 -13.11 13.68
CA ARG A 17 11.95 -11.75 13.89
C ARG A 17 11.09 -11.61 15.14
N TYR A 18 10.34 -12.66 15.50
CA TYR A 18 9.45 -12.64 16.66
C TYR A 18 9.90 -13.67 17.72
N PRO A 19 11.14 -13.55 18.27
CA PRO A 19 11.71 -14.57 19.16
C PRO A 19 10.93 -14.73 20.48
N SER A 20 10.08 -13.77 20.83
CA SER A 20 9.22 -13.81 22.04
C SER A 20 7.76 -14.21 21.77
N GLY A 21 7.38 -14.49 20.51
CA GLY A 21 6.00 -14.84 20.14
C GLY A 21 4.93 -13.76 20.41
N LYS A 22 5.32 -12.58 20.93
CA LYS A 22 4.37 -11.53 21.30
C LYS A 22 4.10 -10.62 20.12
N SER A 23 3.12 -10.99 19.30
CA SER A 23 2.53 -10.07 18.33
C SER A 23 1.91 -8.88 19.07
N ILE A 24 2.27 -7.65 18.67
CA ILE A 24 1.70 -6.42 19.23
C ILE A 24 0.33 -6.06 18.63
N GLY A 25 -0.09 -6.77 17.57
CA GLY A 25 -1.37 -6.59 16.90
C GLY A 25 -1.97 -7.92 16.44
N ARG A 26 -3.27 -7.94 16.17
CA ARG A 26 -3.99 -9.10 15.64
C ARG A 26 -4.93 -8.62 14.53
N LEU A 27 -4.97 -9.36 13.44
CA LEU A 27 -5.99 -9.20 12.41
C LEU A 27 -7.23 -9.99 12.84
N TYR A 28 -8.39 -9.37 12.69
CA TYR A 28 -9.69 -9.96 12.99
C TYR A 28 -10.60 -9.81 11.77
N ASP A 29 -11.79 -10.41 11.88
CA ASP A 29 -12.86 -10.23 10.92
C ASP A 29 -12.53 -10.74 9.51
N MET A 30 -12.54 -12.07 9.37
CA MET A 30 -12.20 -12.76 8.13
C MET A 30 -13.45 -13.09 7.28
N GLU A 31 -14.62 -12.52 7.59
CA GLU A 31 -15.88 -12.89 6.92
C GLU A 31 -15.91 -12.55 5.42
N PHE A 32 -15.13 -11.56 5.00
CA PHE A 32 -14.96 -11.17 3.60
C PHE A 32 -13.73 -11.78 2.92
N SER A 33 -13.01 -12.68 3.61
CA SER A 33 -11.88 -13.39 3.02
C SER A 33 -12.36 -14.32 1.90
N VAL A 34 -11.57 -14.39 0.84
CA VAL A 34 -11.85 -15.20 -0.34
C VAL A 34 -10.71 -16.18 -0.57
N ALA A 35 -11.05 -17.38 -1.05
CA ALA A 35 -10.04 -18.36 -1.43
C ALA A 35 -9.19 -17.83 -2.60
N GLU A 36 -7.89 -18.11 -2.58
CA GLU A 36 -6.97 -17.62 -3.61
C GLU A 36 -7.16 -18.38 -4.93
N ASP A 37 -7.54 -19.66 -4.87
CA ASP A 37 -7.74 -20.56 -5.99
C ASP A 37 -9.15 -20.52 -6.58
N ARG A 38 -9.96 -19.52 -6.19
CA ARG A 38 -11.29 -19.31 -6.76
C ARG A 38 -11.24 -19.02 -8.27
N PRO A 39 -12.31 -19.34 -9.02
CA PRO A 39 -12.33 -19.19 -10.47
C PRO A 39 -11.96 -17.78 -10.94
N GLU A 40 -11.29 -17.67 -12.09
CA GLU A 40 -10.96 -16.36 -12.70
C GLU A 40 -12.21 -15.54 -13.06
N THR A 41 -13.37 -16.19 -13.20
CA THR A 41 -14.66 -15.54 -13.41
C THR A 41 -15.20 -14.86 -12.15
N ASP A 42 -14.58 -15.05 -10.99
CA ASP A 42 -14.89 -14.35 -9.74
C ASP A 42 -14.27 -12.94 -9.75
N VAL A 43 -14.78 -12.13 -10.67
CA VAL A 43 -14.50 -10.71 -10.83
C VAL A 43 -15.68 -9.94 -10.27
N ARG A 44 -15.42 -8.98 -9.37
CA ARG A 44 -16.48 -8.20 -8.74
C ARG A 44 -16.83 -7.01 -9.62
N ALA A 45 -18.10 -6.92 -10.03
CA ALA A 45 -18.61 -5.77 -10.77
C ALA A 45 -18.93 -4.59 -9.85
N ASN A 46 -19.13 -3.40 -10.45
CA ASN A 46 -19.67 -2.23 -9.76
C ASN A 46 -21.02 -2.57 -9.07
N GLY A 47 -21.02 -2.67 -7.74
CA GLY A 47 -22.20 -2.97 -6.93
C GLY A 47 -22.05 -4.17 -6.00
N GLU A 48 -21.11 -5.06 -6.27
CA GLU A 48 -20.81 -6.26 -5.44
C GLU A 48 -19.61 -6.06 -4.51
N ARG A 49 -19.20 -4.79 -4.34
CA ARG A 49 -18.03 -4.41 -3.55
C ARG A 49 -18.36 -4.45 -2.07
N THR A 50 -17.69 -5.33 -1.36
CA THR A 50 -17.70 -5.39 0.11
C THR A 50 -16.41 -4.76 0.66
N GLY A 51 -16.53 -4.07 1.80
CA GLY A 51 -15.42 -3.42 2.48
C GLY A 51 -15.61 -1.92 2.71
N THR A 52 -14.72 -1.32 3.49
CA THR A 52 -14.75 0.11 3.81
C THR A 52 -14.08 0.93 2.70
N ILE A 53 -14.82 1.84 2.06
CA ILE A 53 -14.36 2.66 0.91
C ILE A 53 -13.02 3.36 1.19
N ALA A 54 -12.82 3.85 2.42
CA ALA A 54 -11.59 4.53 2.84
C ALA A 54 -10.32 3.70 2.60
N PHE A 55 -10.42 2.38 2.70
CA PHE A 55 -9.28 1.46 2.63
C PHE A 55 -9.32 0.56 1.39
N MET A 56 -10.36 0.68 0.55
CA MET A 56 -10.46 -0.08 -0.68
C MET A 56 -9.42 0.40 -1.70
N SER A 57 -8.77 -0.53 -2.38
CA SER A 57 -7.80 -0.24 -3.44
C SER A 57 -8.42 0.53 -4.61
N SER A 58 -7.63 1.31 -5.34
CA SER A 58 -8.12 2.05 -6.51
C SER A 58 -8.70 1.15 -7.61
N GLN A 59 -8.08 0.00 -7.91
CA GLN A 59 -8.57 -0.92 -8.95
C GLN A 59 -9.96 -1.49 -8.57
N LEU A 60 -10.16 -1.84 -7.30
CA LEU A 60 -11.48 -2.29 -6.81
C LEU A 60 -12.52 -1.17 -6.71
N LEU A 61 -12.13 0.11 -6.82
CA LEU A 61 -13.06 1.26 -6.89
C LEU A 61 -13.34 1.71 -8.34
N SER A 62 -12.44 1.44 -9.27
CA SER A 62 -12.59 1.76 -10.71
C SER A 62 -13.76 1.01 -11.34
N GLU A 63 -14.46 1.61 -12.30
CA GLU A 63 -15.60 0.95 -12.97
C GLU A 63 -15.23 -0.34 -13.70
N GLU A 64 -13.95 -0.50 -14.03
CA GLU A 64 -13.41 -1.70 -14.63
C GLU A 64 -13.47 -2.88 -13.64
N PRO A 65 -14.08 -4.02 -14.03
CA PRO A 65 -14.11 -5.22 -13.21
C PRO A 65 -12.67 -5.69 -12.87
N ALA A 66 -12.38 -5.85 -11.59
CA ALA A 66 -11.07 -6.28 -11.11
C ALA A 66 -11.20 -7.49 -10.18
N ARG A 67 -10.32 -8.48 -10.37
CA ARG A 67 -10.21 -9.62 -9.45
C ARG A 67 -9.44 -9.17 -8.21
N HIS A 68 -10.05 -9.32 -7.03
CA HIS A 68 -9.39 -9.04 -5.75
C HIS A 68 -8.23 -10.01 -5.50
N THR A 69 -7.02 -9.48 -5.37
CA THR A 69 -5.78 -10.21 -5.06
C THR A 69 -5.14 -9.64 -3.79
N PHE A 70 -4.18 -10.37 -3.19
CA PHE A 70 -3.47 -9.91 -1.99
C PHE A 70 -2.77 -8.54 -2.16
N MET A 71 -2.44 -8.14 -3.39
CA MET A 71 -1.86 -6.82 -3.67
C MET A 71 -2.85 -5.68 -3.34
N HIS A 72 -4.15 -5.92 -3.51
CA HIS A 72 -5.18 -4.97 -3.11
C HIS A 72 -5.27 -4.86 -1.58
N ASP A 73 -5.07 -5.97 -0.85
CA ASP A 73 -4.97 -5.94 0.61
C ASP A 73 -3.73 -5.16 1.07
N LEU A 74 -2.59 -5.30 0.38
CA LEU A 74 -1.40 -4.48 0.63
C LEU A 74 -1.68 -2.99 0.39
N GLU A 75 -2.42 -2.65 -0.66
CA GLU A 75 -2.86 -1.27 -0.86
C GLU A 75 -3.78 -0.78 0.28
N SER A 76 -4.67 -1.61 0.82
CA SER A 76 -5.44 -1.27 2.02
C SER A 76 -4.55 -0.92 3.21
N PHE A 77 -3.43 -1.64 3.43
CA PHE A 77 -2.45 -1.29 4.45
C PHE A 77 -1.80 0.08 4.22
N LEU A 78 -1.53 0.46 2.97
CA LEU A 78 -1.06 1.82 2.67
C LEU A 78 -2.10 2.86 3.13
N TRP A 79 -3.37 2.64 2.81
CA TRP A 79 -4.43 3.58 3.20
C TRP A 79 -4.64 3.67 4.71
N VAL A 80 -4.46 2.58 5.44
CA VAL A 80 -4.43 2.62 6.92
C VAL A 80 -3.28 3.50 7.42
N LEU A 81 -2.08 3.43 6.84
CA LEU A 81 -0.96 4.29 7.24
C LEU A 81 -1.21 5.77 6.93
N VAL A 82 -1.75 6.07 5.75
CA VAL A 82 -2.13 7.43 5.37
C VAL A 82 -3.20 7.97 6.33
N TRP A 83 -4.18 7.14 6.69
CA TRP A 83 -5.21 7.48 7.68
C TRP A 83 -4.61 7.75 9.06
N LEU A 84 -3.67 6.92 9.54
CA LEU A 84 -2.98 7.13 10.81
C LEU A 84 -2.23 8.46 10.84
N VAL A 85 -1.55 8.83 9.74
CA VAL A 85 -0.90 10.14 9.61
C VAL A 85 -1.93 11.28 9.68
N ALA A 86 -3.07 11.14 9.01
CA ALA A 86 -4.13 12.14 9.06
C ALA A 86 -4.72 12.29 10.47
N VAL A 87 -4.86 11.19 11.22
CA VAL A 87 -5.32 11.23 12.62
C VAL A 87 -4.29 11.89 13.54
N HIS A 88 -3.00 11.72 13.27
CA HIS A 88 -1.91 12.32 14.05
C HIS A 88 -1.67 13.81 13.76
N ALA A 89 -2.24 14.34 12.67
CA ALA A 89 -1.98 15.72 12.24
C ALA A 89 -2.18 16.73 13.39
N ARG A 90 -1.27 17.72 13.47
CA ARG A 90 -1.37 18.80 14.46
C ARG A 90 -2.65 19.61 14.25
N GLU A 91 -3.12 20.28 15.29
CA GLU A 91 -4.37 21.05 15.26
C GLU A 91 -4.45 22.02 14.08
N TYR A 92 -3.34 22.72 13.78
CA TYR A 92 -3.29 23.67 12.67
C TYR A 92 -3.27 23.02 11.27
N ASN A 93 -2.98 21.72 11.18
CA ASN A 93 -3.08 20.92 9.95
C ASN A 93 -4.38 20.08 9.88
N GLN A 94 -5.22 20.12 10.92
CA GLN A 94 -6.40 19.26 11.03
C GLN A 94 -7.40 19.45 9.88
N HIS A 95 -7.50 20.67 9.34
CA HIS A 95 -8.33 20.95 8.17
C HIS A 95 -7.87 20.12 6.95
N ASN A 96 -6.58 20.15 6.63
CA ASN A 96 -6.01 19.37 5.52
C ASN A 96 -6.12 17.87 5.78
N ALA A 97 -5.94 17.43 7.02
CA ALA A 97 -6.13 16.04 7.41
C ALA A 97 -7.58 15.57 7.24
N ASN A 98 -8.56 16.42 7.53
CA ASN A 98 -9.97 16.12 7.30
C ASN A 98 -10.26 16.00 5.81
N LEU A 99 -9.77 16.94 4.98
CA LEU A 99 -9.90 16.86 3.52
C LEU A 99 -9.25 15.59 2.95
N LEU A 100 -8.09 15.17 3.49
CA LEU A 100 -7.46 13.92 3.10
C LEU A 100 -8.34 12.70 3.43
N ARG A 101 -8.93 12.67 4.62
CA ARG A 101 -9.86 11.58 5.02
C ARG A 101 -11.13 11.57 4.18
N GLU A 102 -11.68 12.73 3.85
CA GLU A 102 -12.84 12.84 2.94
C GLU A 102 -12.50 12.29 1.56
N LYS A 103 -11.32 12.62 1.00
CA LYS A 103 -10.84 12.05 -0.26
C LYS A 103 -10.67 10.54 -0.20
N LEU A 104 -10.18 9.99 0.92
CA LEU A 104 -10.07 8.54 1.11
C LEU A 104 -11.46 7.88 1.13
N CYS A 105 -12.44 8.48 1.79
CA CYS A 105 -13.82 8.00 1.85
C CYS A 105 -14.61 8.18 0.54
N SER A 106 -14.04 8.85 -0.46
CA SER A 106 -14.67 8.99 -1.77
C SER A 106 -14.73 7.64 -2.50
N PRO A 107 -15.88 7.29 -3.11
CA PRO A 107 -15.97 6.13 -4.00
C PRO A 107 -15.24 6.34 -5.32
N ASP A 108 -14.87 7.59 -5.65
CA ASP A 108 -14.06 7.92 -6.81
C ASP A 108 -12.61 7.45 -6.62
N ASP A 109 -12.12 6.69 -7.61
CA ASP A 109 -10.81 6.04 -7.56
C ASP A 109 -9.66 7.02 -7.87
N SER A 110 -9.97 8.16 -8.50
CA SER A 110 -8.97 9.08 -9.06
C SER A 110 -7.94 9.56 -8.04
N PHE A 111 -8.36 9.82 -6.79
CA PHE A 111 -7.45 10.25 -5.73
C PHE A 111 -6.43 9.15 -5.40
N LYS A 112 -6.90 7.92 -5.17
CA LYS A 112 -6.07 6.78 -4.78
C LYS A 112 -5.11 6.41 -5.92
N PHE A 113 -5.64 6.31 -7.14
CA PHE A 113 -4.85 6.11 -8.36
C PHE A 113 -3.76 7.18 -8.48
N SER A 114 -4.14 8.45 -8.35
CA SER A 114 -3.22 9.58 -8.51
C SER A 114 -2.16 9.64 -7.41
N PHE A 115 -2.50 9.25 -6.18
CA PHE A 115 -1.55 9.23 -5.07
C PHE A 115 -0.49 8.15 -5.28
N ILE A 116 -0.86 6.97 -5.78
CA ILE A 116 0.11 5.89 -6.02
C ILE A 116 0.96 6.15 -7.26
N ASN A 117 0.36 6.63 -8.35
CA ASN A 117 1.05 6.74 -9.65
C ASN A 117 1.82 8.05 -9.86
N PHE A 118 1.53 9.12 -9.10
CA PHE A 118 2.21 10.40 -9.24
C PHE A 118 2.89 10.84 -7.93
N PRO A 119 4.19 10.53 -7.73
CA PRO A 119 4.92 10.84 -6.50
C PRO A 119 4.88 12.32 -6.09
N SER A 120 4.85 13.24 -7.06
CA SER A 120 4.74 14.68 -6.81
C SER A 120 3.40 15.06 -6.18
N ARG A 121 2.31 14.43 -6.62
CA ARG A 121 0.97 14.65 -6.07
C ARG A 121 0.84 14.07 -4.67
N ALA A 122 1.36 12.86 -4.43
CA ALA A 122 1.42 12.28 -3.09
C ALA A 122 2.22 13.16 -2.13
N HIS A 123 3.39 13.64 -2.56
CA HIS A 123 4.22 14.54 -1.75
C HIS A 123 3.48 15.83 -1.39
N SER A 124 2.86 16.48 -2.37
CA SER A 124 2.08 17.70 -2.14
C SER A 124 0.95 17.50 -1.13
N GLN A 125 0.21 16.38 -1.22
CA GLN A 125 -0.85 16.07 -0.25
C GLN A 125 -0.30 15.78 1.16
N MET A 126 0.78 15.01 1.28
CA MET A 126 1.32 14.66 2.59
C MET A 126 2.02 15.83 3.27
N ALA A 127 2.63 16.74 2.50
CA ALA A 127 3.31 17.94 3.01
C ALA A 127 2.35 18.96 3.65
N THR A 128 1.06 18.93 3.32
CA THR A 128 0.05 19.82 3.96
C THR A 128 -0.54 19.24 5.24
N VAL A 129 -0.32 17.95 5.50
CA VAL A 129 -0.84 17.22 6.67
C VAL A 129 0.26 17.06 7.72
N LEU A 130 1.46 16.70 7.30
CA LEU A 130 2.60 16.51 8.18
C LEU A 130 3.22 17.83 8.63
N ASP A 131 3.58 17.89 9.91
CA ASP A 131 4.35 18.99 10.47
C ASP A 131 5.85 18.79 10.13
N PRO A 132 6.50 19.72 9.40
CA PRO A 132 7.93 19.60 9.10
C PRO A 132 8.83 19.69 10.33
N ALA A 133 8.35 20.23 11.45
CA ALA A 133 9.05 20.22 12.74
C ALA A 133 8.91 18.88 13.48
N ASP A 134 7.95 18.03 13.10
CA ASP A 134 7.75 16.70 13.67
C ASP A 134 8.59 15.66 12.92
N MET A 135 9.90 15.66 13.23
CA MET A 135 10.89 14.82 12.56
C MET A 135 10.60 13.31 12.71
N GLU A 136 9.91 12.89 13.78
CA GLU A 136 9.53 11.48 13.95
C GLU A 136 8.49 11.07 12.90
N TRP A 137 7.47 11.90 12.70
CA TRP A 137 6.43 11.63 11.70
C TRP A 137 6.84 11.94 10.27
N MET A 138 7.94 12.68 10.06
CA MET A 138 8.59 12.78 8.74
C MET A 138 9.10 11.43 8.22
N TYR A 139 9.47 10.49 9.08
CA TYR A 139 9.80 9.13 8.64
C TYR A 139 8.58 8.35 8.13
N ALA A 140 7.37 8.68 8.60
CA ALA A 140 6.14 8.07 8.09
C ALA A 140 5.95 8.39 6.59
N TRP A 141 6.28 9.61 6.15
CA TRP A 141 6.28 9.95 4.73
C TRP A 141 7.27 9.10 3.93
N ALA A 142 8.46 8.84 4.47
CA ALA A 142 9.44 7.99 3.80
C ALA A 142 8.91 6.56 3.57
N VAL A 143 8.19 5.99 4.55
CA VAL A 143 7.50 4.70 4.42
C VAL A 143 6.40 4.78 3.37
N ILE A 144 5.47 5.73 3.50
CA ILE A 144 4.32 5.91 2.59
C ILE A 144 4.80 6.06 1.14
N ARG A 145 5.80 6.90 0.90
CA ARG A 145 6.35 7.12 -0.45
C ARG A 145 6.94 5.84 -1.04
N ARG A 146 7.73 5.09 -0.26
CA ARG A 146 8.35 3.84 -0.74
C ARG A 146 7.33 2.73 -0.94
N PHE A 147 6.30 2.68 -0.10
CA PHE A 147 5.19 1.74 -0.23
C PHE A 147 4.33 2.07 -1.45
N ALA A 148 3.98 3.35 -1.68
CA ALA A 148 3.31 3.78 -2.90
C ALA A 148 4.13 3.42 -4.15
N GLN A 149 5.45 3.64 -4.14
CA GLN A 149 6.34 3.21 -5.24
C GLN A 149 6.35 1.68 -5.43
N PHE A 150 6.30 0.91 -4.34
CA PHE A 150 6.18 -0.55 -4.40
C PHE A 150 4.86 -0.97 -5.08
N LEU A 151 3.73 -0.37 -4.70
CA LEU A 151 2.43 -0.65 -5.32
C LEU A 151 2.36 -0.18 -6.77
N HIS A 152 2.91 0.99 -7.10
CA HIS A 152 2.99 1.45 -8.49
C HIS A 152 3.69 0.42 -9.38
N ARG A 153 4.85 -0.12 -8.93
CA ARG A 153 5.61 -1.13 -9.69
C ARG A 153 4.91 -2.48 -9.78
N ASN A 154 4.24 -2.90 -8.70
CA ASN A 154 3.75 -4.28 -8.54
C ASN A 154 2.23 -4.42 -8.60
N LEU A 155 1.45 -3.38 -8.82
CA LEU A 155 -0.02 -3.46 -8.94
C LEU A 155 -0.53 -2.70 -10.16
N TYR A 156 0.00 -1.49 -10.38
CA TYR A 156 -0.43 -0.64 -11.49
C TYR A 156 0.44 -0.82 -12.73
N GLY A 157 1.74 -1.06 -12.55
CA GLY A 157 2.72 -1.15 -13.61
C GLY A 157 2.87 0.17 -14.39
N GLN A 158 4.04 0.41 -14.96
CA GLN A 158 4.20 0.81 -16.37
C GLN A 158 5.68 0.69 -16.70
N GLU A 159 6.01 -0.05 -17.75
CA GLU A 159 7.24 0.20 -18.51
C GLU A 159 7.07 1.57 -19.16
N ASP A 160 7.85 2.56 -18.70
CA ASP A 160 8.21 3.79 -19.39
C ASP A 160 7.11 4.49 -20.24
N ALA A 161 6.06 5.02 -19.62
CA ALA A 161 5.31 6.11 -20.26
C ALA A 161 6.04 7.44 -20.08
N THR A 162 6.60 7.92 -21.19
CA THR A 162 7.08 9.29 -21.34
C THR A 162 5.99 10.31 -20.95
N PRO A 163 6.37 11.48 -20.40
CA PRO A 163 5.42 12.49 -19.99
C PRO A 163 4.92 13.24 -21.22
N TYR A 164 3.72 12.90 -21.71
CA TYR A 164 2.95 13.82 -22.53
C TYR A 164 1.50 13.85 -22.07
N GLU A 165 1.00 15.08 -22.02
CA GLU A 165 -0.31 15.47 -21.51
C GLU A 165 -1.46 14.76 -22.23
N ASP A 166 -2.57 14.61 -21.49
CA ASP A 166 -3.88 14.17 -21.96
C ASP A 166 -3.93 12.79 -22.63
N VAL A 167 -3.91 11.73 -21.82
CA VAL A 167 -4.28 10.39 -22.29
C VAL A 167 -5.30 9.76 -21.34
N ILE A 168 -6.47 9.50 -21.94
CA ILE A 168 -7.50 8.52 -21.61
C ILE A 168 -6.95 7.40 -20.72
N LYS A 169 -7.66 7.08 -19.62
CA LYS A 169 -7.35 5.94 -18.71
C LYS A 169 -6.82 4.78 -19.57
N PRO A 170 -5.52 4.43 -19.51
CA PRO A 170 -5.03 3.26 -20.21
C PRO A 170 -5.90 2.11 -19.75
N GLN A 171 -6.39 1.28 -20.68
CA GLN A 171 -6.97 0.01 -20.28
C GLN A 171 -5.86 -0.77 -19.58
N LEU A 172 -5.86 -0.67 -18.25
CA LEU A 172 -4.98 -1.43 -17.39
C LEU A 172 -5.42 -2.88 -17.57
N GLU A 173 -4.74 -3.61 -18.44
CA GLU A 173 -4.60 -5.04 -18.23
C GLU A 173 -3.74 -5.18 -16.97
N PRO A 174 -4.30 -5.65 -15.84
CA PRO A 174 -3.53 -5.84 -14.63
C PRO A 174 -2.34 -6.75 -14.94
N LEU A 175 -1.13 -6.37 -14.48
CA LEU A 175 0.10 -7.18 -14.63
C LEU A 175 -0.03 -8.61 -14.05
N PHE A 176 -1.12 -8.89 -13.34
CA PHE A 176 -1.43 -10.13 -12.62
C PHE A 176 -2.67 -10.86 -13.15
N THR A 177 -3.16 -10.60 -14.36
CA THR A 177 -4.30 -11.35 -14.92
C THR A 177 -3.97 -12.77 -15.37
N THR A 178 -2.69 -13.10 -15.60
CA THR A 178 -2.32 -14.45 -16.04
C THR A 178 -0.96 -14.85 -15.49
N ASN A 179 -0.96 -15.55 -14.36
CA ASN A 179 -0.02 -16.58 -13.92
C ASN A 179 -0.12 -16.73 -12.39
N LYS A 180 -0.29 -17.97 -11.91
CA LYS A 180 -0.24 -18.29 -10.47
C LYS A 180 1.14 -17.88 -9.93
N VAL A 181 1.24 -16.66 -9.41
CA VAL A 181 2.40 -16.20 -8.64
C VAL A 181 2.59 -17.20 -7.51
N SER A 182 3.75 -17.85 -7.49
CA SER A 182 4.07 -18.87 -6.50
C SER A 182 4.05 -18.29 -5.09
N CYS A 183 3.86 -19.14 -4.08
CA CYS A 183 3.90 -18.70 -2.68
C CYS A 183 5.20 -17.96 -2.34
N GLU A 184 6.34 -18.44 -2.87
CA GLU A 184 7.65 -17.82 -2.69
C GLU A 184 7.75 -16.42 -3.31
N GLU A 185 7.14 -16.20 -4.48
CA GLU A 185 7.12 -14.88 -5.11
C GLU A 185 6.24 -13.90 -4.32
N LYS A 186 5.06 -14.34 -3.85
CA LYS A 186 4.22 -13.51 -2.97
C LYS A 186 4.94 -13.17 -1.68
N TRP A 187 5.62 -14.15 -1.08
CA TRP A 187 6.42 -13.93 0.11
C TRP A 187 7.56 -12.95 -0.15
N SER A 188 8.26 -13.06 -1.27
CA SER A 188 9.31 -12.12 -1.68
C SER A 188 8.79 -10.67 -1.78
N LEU A 189 7.59 -10.48 -2.32
CA LEU A 189 6.92 -9.18 -2.38
C LEU A 189 6.58 -8.63 -0.99
N ILE A 190 5.96 -9.45 -0.13
CA ILE A 190 5.64 -9.07 1.25
C ILE A 190 6.92 -8.76 2.03
N ARG A 191 7.97 -9.58 1.91
CA ARG A 191 9.26 -9.34 2.56
C ARG A 191 9.90 -8.04 2.09
N THR A 192 9.82 -7.72 0.80
CA THR A 192 10.31 -6.45 0.26
C THR A 192 9.61 -5.28 0.94
N LEU A 193 8.28 -5.38 1.10
CA LEU A 193 7.50 -4.37 1.81
C LEU A 193 7.90 -4.28 3.29
N VAL A 194 8.06 -5.40 4.01
CA VAL A 194 8.50 -5.37 5.41
C VAL A 194 9.89 -4.73 5.54
N GLY A 195 10.80 -4.97 4.58
CA GLY A 195 12.11 -4.33 4.53
C GLY A 195 12.04 -2.79 4.46
N ILE A 196 11.02 -2.22 3.79
CA ILE A 196 10.79 -0.76 3.77
C ILE A 196 10.56 -0.23 5.20
N PHE A 197 9.76 -0.93 6.00
CA PHE A 197 9.50 -0.56 7.39
C PHE A 197 10.75 -0.72 8.24
N ASP A 198 11.45 -1.85 8.12
CA ASP A 198 12.65 -2.16 8.90
C ASP A 198 13.74 -1.10 8.74
N GLU A 199 14.07 -0.77 7.50
CA GLU A 199 15.07 0.24 7.21
C GLU A 199 14.68 1.61 7.77
N THR A 200 13.39 1.92 7.82
CA THR A 200 12.90 3.22 8.30
C THR A 200 12.87 3.27 9.83
N ILE A 201 12.44 2.19 10.49
CA ILE A 201 12.49 2.04 11.96
C ILE A 201 13.95 2.09 12.44
N ALA A 202 14.86 1.39 11.77
CA ALA A 202 16.28 1.40 12.12
C ALA A 202 16.87 2.82 12.02
N LYS A 203 16.50 3.59 10.98
CA LYS A 203 16.90 5.01 10.86
C LYS A 203 16.34 5.86 11.99
N LEU A 204 15.06 5.73 12.31
CA LEU A 204 14.43 6.46 13.42
C LEU A 204 15.13 6.17 14.76
N GLN A 205 15.41 4.89 15.04
CA GLN A 205 16.13 4.50 16.26
C GLN A 205 17.56 5.03 16.32
N SER A 206 18.22 5.19 15.17
CA SER A 206 19.57 5.77 15.09
C SER A 206 19.59 7.29 15.23
N SER A 207 18.51 7.98 14.83
CA SER A 207 18.40 9.44 14.95
C SER A 207 17.98 9.92 16.34
N SER A 208 17.36 9.04 17.14
CA SER A 208 16.96 9.34 18.53
C SER A 208 18.06 9.09 19.57
N ARG A 209 19.28 8.73 19.14
CA ARG A 209 20.47 8.56 19.98
C ARG A 209 21.44 9.71 19.76
#